data_AF-A0A3M4A733-F1
#
_entry.id   AF-A0A3M4A733-F1
#
_cell.length_a   1.000
_cell.length_b   1.000
_cell.length_c   1.000
_cell.angle_alpha   90.00
_cell.angle_beta   90.00
_cell.angle_gamma   90.00
#
_symmetry.space_group_name_H-M   'P 1'
#
loop_
_entity.id
_entity.type
_entity.pdbx_description
1 polymer ?
#
loop_
_entity_poly.entity_id
_entity_poly.type
_entity_poly.pdbx_seq_one_letter_code
_entity_poly.pdbx_strand_id
1 'polypeptide(L)' 'ELGEIEAQLIACRGVREAVVVVREDEPGDKRLVAYVIGTADLEPDATYLREQLRLSLAEHMLPSAFVSLEAFPLTAN' A
#
# COMPACT_ATOMS: atom_id res chain seq x y z
N GLU A 1 10.41 -0.52 8.07
CA GLU A 1 10.51 -1.72 7.18
C GLU A 1 9.24 -1.83 6.32
N LEU A 2 9.15 -2.70 5.30
CA LEU A 2 7.92 -2.82 4.48
C LEU A 2 6.67 -3.13 5.32
N GLY A 3 6.83 -4.03 6.31
CA GLY A 3 5.74 -4.39 7.24
C GLY A 3 5.23 -3.22 8.10
N GLU A 4 6.04 -2.19 8.32
CA GLU A 4 5.59 -0.97 9.02
C GLU A 4 4.63 -0.15 8.15
N ILE A 5 4.94 -0.04 6.85
CA ILE A 5 4.08 0.66 5.89
C ILE A 5 2.75 -0.08 5.74
N GLU A 6 2.80 -1.42 5.68
CA GLU A 6 1.63 -2.29 5.64
C GLU A 6 0.75 -2.10 6.89
N ALA A 7 1.35 -2.10 8.08
CA ALA A 7 0.62 -1.88 9.33
C ALA A 7 -0.07 -0.51 9.38
N GLN A 8 0.59 0.55 8.92
CA GLN A 8 -0.01 1.88 8.84
C GLN A 8 -1.13 1.95 7.80
N LEU A 9 -1.00 1.25 6.67
CA LEU A 9 -2.07 1.15 5.68
C LEU A 9 -3.29 0.41 6.22
N ILE A 10 -3.10 -0.70 6.93
CA ILE A 10 -4.19 -1.46 7.57
C ILE A 10 -4.89 -0.62 8.65
N ALA A 11 -4.17 0.29 9.31
CA ALA A 11 -4.78 1.22 10.27
C ALA A 11 -5.61 2.34 9.61
N CYS A 12 -5.50 2.55 8.30
CA CYS A 12 -6.29 3.53 7.58
C CYS A 12 -7.74 3.05 7.40
N ARG A 13 -8.69 3.99 7.51
CA ARG A 13 -10.10 3.68 7.32
C ARG A 13 -10.35 3.17 5.89
N GLY A 14 -11.07 2.05 5.78
CA GLY A 14 -11.46 1.46 4.49
C GLY A 14 -10.46 0.46 3.94
N VAL A 15 -9.32 0.26 4.59
CA VAL A 15 -8.35 -0.78 4.22
C VAL A 15 -8.62 -2.03 5.06
N ARG A 16 -8.86 -3.15 4.38
CA ARG A 16 -8.97 -4.47 5.02
C ARG A 16 -7.61 -5.14 5.11
N GLU A 17 -6.86 -5.12 4.01
CA GLU A 17 -5.55 -5.74 3.89
C GLU A 17 -4.64 -4.87 3.03
N ALA A 18 -3.34 -4.90 3.29
CA ALA A 18 -2.35 -4.16 2.51
C ALA A 18 -1.05 -4.97 2.42
N VAL A 19 -0.43 -4.93 1.24
CA VAL A 19 0.90 -5.51 0.98
C VAL A 19 1.72 -4.48 0.23
N VAL A 20 2.94 -4.22 0.70
CA VAL A 20 3.85 -3.26 0.07
C VAL A 20 5.04 -4.01 -0.51
N VAL A 21 5.28 -3.80 -1.80
CA VAL A 21 6.41 -4.41 -2.50
C VAL A 21 7.32 -3.33 -3.07
N VAL A 22 8.61 -3.67 -3.16
CA VAL A 22 9.56 -2.90 -3.96
C VAL A 22 9.45 -3.38 -5.40
N ARG A 23 9.08 -2.48 -6.31
CA ARG A 23 9.17 -2.69 -7.74
C ARG A 23 10.42 -2.00 -8.27
N GLU A 24 11.09 -2.67 -9.18
CA GLU A 24 12.17 -2.12 -9.97
C GLU A 24 11.72 -2.17 -11.42
N ASP A 25 11.11 -1.07 -11.88
CA ASP A 25 10.56 -1.00 -13.24
C ASP A 25 11.67 -0.66 -14.25
N GLU A 26 12.71 0.07 -13.81
CA GLU A 26 13.95 0.31 -14.55
C GLU A 26 15.15 -0.05 -13.67
N PRO A 27 16.29 -0.53 -14.24
CA PRO A 27 17.47 -0.86 -13.46
C PRO A 27 17.93 0.31 -12.59
N GLY A 28 17.88 0.13 -11.27
CA GLY A 28 18.25 1.15 -10.29
C GLY A 28 17.12 2.07 -9.82
N ASP A 29 15.94 2.04 -10.44
CA ASP A 29 14.76 2.78 -9.98
C ASP A 29 13.85 1.89 -9.13
N LYS A 30 14.13 1.85 -7.83
CA LYS A 30 13.33 1.12 -6.86
C LYS A 30 12.22 2.01 -6.31
N ARG A 31 10.98 1.63 -6.56
CA ARG A 31 9.78 2.31 -6.05
C ARG A 31 8.97 1.39 -5.16
N LEU A 32 8.28 1.98 -4.19
CA LEU A 32 7.34 1.27 -3.34
C LEU A 32 5.96 1.25 -4.00
N VAL A 33 5.35 0.09 -4.11
CA VAL A 33 3.97 -0.07 -4.60
C VAL A 33 3.16 -0.76 -3.52
N ALA A 34 2.06 -0.13 -3.12
CA ALA A 34 1.12 -0.67 -2.15
C ALA A 34 -0.08 -1.28 -2.88
N TYR A 35 -0.30 -2.57 -2.69
CA TYR A 35 -1.55 -3.22 -3.07
C TYR A 35 -2.47 -3.25 -1.87
N VAL A 36 -3.68 -2.73 -2.03
CA VAL A 36 -4.64 -2.57 -0.94
C VAL A 36 -5.95 -3.24 -1.30
N ILE A 37 -6.58 -3.86 -0.31
CA ILE A 37 -7.92 -4.42 -0.44
C ILE A 37 -8.87 -3.60 0.43
N GLY A 38 -9.95 -3.13 -0.18
CA GLY A 38 -10.98 -2.36 0.50
C GLY A 38 -11.86 -3.18 1.43
N THR A 39 -12.50 -2.49 2.37
CA THR A 39 -13.70 -3.02 3.03
C THR A 39 -14.90 -2.95 2.07
N ALA A 40 -15.92 -3.80 2.27
CA ALA A 40 -17.08 -3.86 1.37
C ALA A 40 -17.84 -2.52 1.23
N ASP A 41 -17.76 -1.67 2.27
CA ASP A 41 -18.52 -0.41 2.34
C ASP A 41 -17.69 0.82 1.93
N LEU A 42 -16.38 0.66 1.71
CA LEU A 42 -15.48 1.78 1.45
C LEU A 42 -14.27 1.33 0.64
N GLU A 43 -14.19 1.84 -0.58
CA GLU A 43 -13.01 1.67 -1.43
C GLU A 43 -11.84 2.53 -0.92
N PRO A 44 -10.60 2.00 -0.96
CA PRO A 44 -9.42 2.76 -0.54
C PRO A 44 -9.11 3.87 -1.56
N ASP A 45 -9.02 5.11 -1.07
CA ASP A 45 -8.58 6.25 -1.89
C ASP A 45 -7.07 6.47 -1.77
N ALA A 46 -6.37 6.43 -2.90
CA ALA A 46 -4.91 6.55 -2.95
C ALA A 46 -4.38 7.87 -2.36
N THR A 47 -5.10 8.97 -2.57
CA THR A 47 -4.70 10.30 -2.08
C THR A 47 -4.81 10.36 -0.56
N TYR A 48 -5.94 9.88 -0.02
CA TYR A 48 -6.19 9.79 1.41
C TYR A 48 -5.15 8.91 2.10
N LEU A 49 -4.89 7.70 1.57
CA LEU A 49 -3.90 6.79 2.13
C LEU A 49 -2.50 7.43 2.18
N ARG A 50 -2.09 8.08 1.09
CA ARG A 50 -0.80 8.78 1.04
C ARG A 50 -0.70 9.88 2.10
N GLU A 51 -1.74 10.68 2.27
CA GLU A 51 -1.76 11.73 3.29
C GLU A 51 -1.71 11.15 4.72
N GLN A 52 -2.45 10.06 4.99
CA GLN A 52 -2.40 9.39 6.30
C GLN A 52 -1.00 8.85 6.62
N LEU A 53 -0.35 8.20 5.64
CA LEU A 53 1.02 7.70 5.79
C LEU A 53 2.02 8.84 6.03
N ARG A 54 1.82 10.00 5.40
CA ARG A 54 2.70 11.18 5.53
C ARG A 54 2.76 11.75 6.95
N LEU A 55 1.75 11.48 7.77
CA LEU A 55 1.68 11.94 9.16
C LEU A 55 2.60 11.11 10.08
N SER A 56 2.96 9.89 9.69
CA SER A 56 3.69 8.94 10.53
C SER A 56 4.99 8.44 9.91
N LEU A 57 5.13 8.50 8.59
CA LEU A 57 6.26 7.96 7.84
C LEU A 57 7.05 9.05 7.11
N ALA A 58 8.34 8.79 6.91
CA ALA A 58 9.20 9.64 6.10
C ALA A 58 8.84 9.56 4.60
N GLU A 59 9.17 10.61 3.83
CA GLU A 59 8.78 10.72 2.42
C GLU A 59 9.26 9.57 1.53
N HIS A 60 10.46 9.04 1.78
CA HIS A 60 11.03 7.90 1.06
C HIS A 60 10.36 6.55 1.38
N MET A 61 9.56 6.49 2.45
CA MET A 61 8.78 5.31 2.83
C MET A 61 7.35 5.34 2.24
N LEU A 62 6.97 6.43 1.57
CA LEU A 62 5.65 6.54 0.97
C LEU A 62 5.61 5.71 -0.32
N PRO A 63 4.61 4.83 -0.48
CA PRO A 63 4.35 4.18 -1.75
C PRO A 63 4.17 5.21 -2.86
N SER A 64 4.85 4.99 -3.99
CA SER A 64 4.73 5.79 -5.19
C SER A 64 3.41 5.54 -5.91
N ALA A 65 2.84 4.35 -5.73
CA ALA A 65 1.54 3.96 -6.27
C ALA A 65 0.74 3.12 -5.26
N PHE A 66 -0.58 3.29 -5.32
CA PHE A 66 -1.56 2.50 -4.57
C PHE A 66 -2.48 1.81 -5.58
N VAL A 67 -2.61 0.49 -5.47
CA VAL A 67 -3.40 -0.33 -6.39
C VAL A 67 -4.46 -1.05 -5.58
N SER A 68 -5.73 -0.70 -5.81
CA SER A 68 -6.86 -1.37 -5.18
C SER A 68 -7.14 -2.71 -5.88
N LEU A 69 -7.25 -3.78 -5.08
CA LEU A 69 -7.57 -5.13 -5.53
C LEU A 69 -8.83 -5.64 -4.81
N GLU A 70 -9.57 -6.53 -5.45
CA GLU A 70 -10.69 -7.24 -4.81
C GLU A 70 -10.18 -8.35 -3.87
N ALA A 71 -9.08 -9.01 -4.26
CA ALA A 71 -8.39 -10.03 -3.49
C ALA A 71 -6.92 -10.13 -3.92
N PHE A 72 -6.04 -10.60 -3.02
CA PHE A 72 -4.68 -10.91 -3.41
C PHE A 72 -4.63 -12.21 -4.22
N PRO A 73 -3.78 -12.27 -5.26
CA PRO A 73 -3.58 -13.51 -5.99
C PRO A 73 -3.08 -14.58 -5.01
N LEU A 74 -3.80 -15.69 -4.92
CA LEU A 74 -3.35 -16.86 -4.18
C LEU A 74 -2.06 -17.33 -4.85
N THR A 75 -0.94 -17.27 -4.15
CA THR A 75 0.25 -18.00 -4.57
C THR A 75 -0.10 -19.48 -4.55
N ALA A 76 -0.13 -20.13 -5.72
CA ALA A 76 -0.27 -21.57 -5.80
C ALA A 76 0.93 -22.20 -5.06
N ASN A 77 0.68 -22.80 -3.90
CA ASN A 77 1.65 -23.59 -3.15
C ASN A 77 1.91 -24.93 -3.85
#